data_AF-A0A535YP33-F1
#
_entry.id   AF-A0A535YP33-F1
#
_cell.length_a   1.000
_cell.length_b   1.000
_cell.length_c   1.000
_cell.angle_alpha   90.00
_cell.angle_beta   90.00
_cell.angle_gamma   90.00
#
_symmetry.space_group_name_H-M   'P 1'
#
loop_
_entity.id
_entity.type
_entity.pdbx_description
1 polymer ?
#
loop_
_entity_poly.entity_id
_entity_poly.type
_entity_poly.pdbx_seq_one_letter_code
_entity_poly.pdbx_strand_id
1 'polypeptide(L)'
;MERITGDAGIHFAEIAPDFSGFIDAWDSTREPPSVTVRSLTAKPDIVLHAAEGTDSELPPPEFHRFRNRDGVELHTAVYRPQNPPPLKEGRVGAANNPPPLGEGRVGAPVIVSVYGGPSAQMVSDSWVESVDLRAQMLAQHGFVVLKVDNRGSSRRGLAFEAPIAGNMGDVEVRDQVD
;
A
#
# COMPACT_ATOMS: atom_id res chain seq x y z
N MET A 1 11.27 15.03 -20.24
CA MET A 1 11.44 13.70 -19.62
C MET A 1 10.42 12.79 -20.27
N GLU A 2 10.85 11.64 -20.79
CA GLU A 2 9.99 10.67 -21.49
C GLU A 2 9.85 9.41 -20.63
N ARG A 3 8.65 8.83 -20.59
CA ARG A 3 8.37 7.59 -19.87
C ARG A 3 8.66 6.40 -20.78
N ILE A 4 9.50 5.47 -20.33
CA ILE A 4 9.93 4.30 -21.11
C ILE A 4 9.23 2.98 -20.70
N THR A 5 8.43 3.00 -19.63
CA THR A 5 7.60 1.88 -19.18
C THR A 5 6.11 2.15 -19.45
N GLY A 6 5.33 1.08 -19.62
CA GLY A 6 3.94 1.16 -20.11
C GLY A 6 2.88 0.84 -19.06
N ASP A 7 3.00 -0.31 -18.41
CA ASP A 7 1.97 -0.87 -17.54
C ASP A 7 1.85 -0.10 -16.21
N ALA A 8 0.67 -0.15 -15.59
CA ALA A 8 0.44 0.46 -14.29
C ALA A 8 1.01 -0.44 -13.18
N GLY A 9 1.73 0.13 -12.22
CA GLY A 9 2.33 -0.62 -11.12
C GLY A 9 3.70 -0.06 -10.75
N ILE A 10 4.53 -0.87 -10.13
CA ILE A 10 5.91 -0.53 -9.78
C ILE A 10 6.86 -1.16 -10.79
N HIS A 11 7.73 -0.32 -11.35
CA HIS A 11 8.84 -0.75 -12.19
C HIS A 11 10.16 -0.50 -11.47
N PHE A 12 11.03 -1.50 -11.49
CA PHE A 12 12.44 -1.37 -11.17
C PHE A 12 13.25 -1.61 -12.44
N ALA A 13 13.86 -0.54 -12.95
CA ALA A 13 14.56 -0.56 -14.23
C ALA A 13 16.07 -0.37 -14.07
N GLU A 14 16.85 -1.20 -14.75
CA GLU A 14 18.30 -1.05 -14.88
C GLU A 14 18.67 -0.92 -16.36
N ILE A 15 19.21 0.25 -16.73
CA ILE A 15 19.52 0.59 -18.12
C ILE A 15 20.91 0.07 -18.49
N ALA A 16 21.02 -0.57 -19.65
CA ALA A 16 22.30 -1.03 -20.18
C ALA A 16 23.25 0.16 -20.41
N PRO A 17 24.57 0.04 -20.13
CA PRO A 17 25.52 1.14 -20.32
C PRO A 17 25.61 1.68 -21.75
N ASP A 18 25.24 0.88 -22.75
CA ASP A 18 25.21 1.26 -24.16
C ASP A 18 23.86 1.83 -24.63
N PHE A 19 22.90 1.96 -23.70
CA PHE A 19 21.53 2.44 -23.94
C PHE A 19 20.74 1.63 -24.98
N SER A 20 21.16 0.39 -25.26
CA SER A 20 20.47 -0.47 -26.22
C SER A 20 19.13 -1.02 -25.71
N GLY A 21 18.95 -1.00 -24.39
CA GLY A 21 17.81 -1.56 -23.69
C GLY A 21 17.93 -1.42 -22.18
N PHE A 22 17.02 -2.05 -21.45
CA PHE A 22 17.01 -2.10 -20.00
C PHE A 22 16.34 -3.37 -19.49
N ILE A 23 16.67 -3.80 -18.28
CA ILE A 23 15.91 -4.83 -17.56
C ILE A 23 14.78 -4.11 -16.82
N ASP A 24 13.57 -4.61 -16.96
CA ASP A 24 12.36 -4.13 -16.28
C ASP A 24 11.82 -5.24 -15.38
N ALA A 25 11.92 -5.05 -14.07
CA ALA A 25 11.20 -5.85 -13.08
C ALA A 25 9.93 -5.09 -12.70
N TRP A 26 8.78 -5.65 -13.06
CA TRP A 26 7.49 -4.99 -12.89
C TRP A 26 6.53 -5.85 -12.07
N ASP A 27 5.78 -5.22 -11.18
CA ASP A 27 4.65 -5.83 -10.49
C ASP A 27 3.51 -4.84 -10.25
N SER A 28 2.35 -5.37 -9.85
CA SER A 28 1.22 -4.57 -9.38
C SER A 28 0.45 -5.33 -8.31
N THR A 29 -0.53 -4.70 -7.67
CA THR A 29 -1.42 -5.44 -6.76
C THR A 29 -2.19 -6.57 -7.43
N ARG A 30 -2.29 -6.59 -8.77
CA ARG A 30 -3.08 -7.59 -9.50
C ARG A 30 -2.24 -8.65 -10.18
N GLU A 31 -0.96 -8.36 -10.42
CA GLU A 31 -0.08 -9.24 -11.17
C GLU A 31 1.23 -9.44 -10.41
N PRO A 32 1.65 -10.70 -10.20
CA PRO A 32 2.91 -11.00 -9.56
C PRO A 32 4.10 -10.48 -10.39
N PRO A 33 5.29 -10.38 -9.77
CA PRO A 33 6.45 -9.83 -10.46
C PRO A 33 6.78 -10.56 -11.75
N SER A 34 7.11 -9.79 -12.78
CA SER A 34 7.69 -10.26 -14.04
C SER A 34 9.02 -9.56 -14.29
N VAL A 35 9.87 -10.17 -15.11
CA VAL A 35 11.16 -9.61 -15.51
C VAL A 35 11.31 -9.72 -17.01
N THR A 36 11.46 -8.57 -17.67
CA THR A 36 11.61 -8.47 -19.13
C THR A 36 12.82 -7.62 -19.49
N VAL A 37 13.65 -8.09 -20.42
CA VAL A 37 14.63 -7.23 -21.10
C VAL A 37 13.90 -6.47 -22.20
N ARG A 38 13.80 -5.16 -22.04
CA ARG A 38 13.17 -4.22 -22.96
C ARG A 38 14.19 -3.65 -23.93
N SER A 39 13.90 -3.61 -25.23
CA SER A 39 14.78 -2.98 -26.21
C SER A 39 14.44 -1.50 -26.42
N LEU A 40 15.47 -0.67 -26.59
CA LEU A 40 15.36 0.72 -27.03
C LEU A 40 15.82 0.92 -28.49
N THR A 41 16.30 -0.13 -29.16
CA THR A 41 16.86 -0.09 -30.52
C THR A 41 16.07 -0.91 -31.53
N ALA A 42 14.75 -1.05 -31.33
CA ALA A 42 13.84 -1.82 -32.18
C ALA A 42 14.15 -3.34 -32.30
N LYS A 43 14.90 -3.91 -31.33
CA LYS A 43 14.97 -5.37 -31.17
C LYS A 43 13.73 -5.86 -30.42
N PRO A 44 13.34 -7.15 -30.55
CA PRO A 44 12.27 -7.69 -29.74
C PRO A 44 12.67 -7.74 -28.25
N ASP A 45 11.68 -7.55 -27.38
CA ASP A 45 11.81 -7.77 -25.95
C ASP A 45 12.03 -9.27 -25.65
N ILE A 46 12.72 -9.56 -24.53
CA ILE A 46 12.98 -10.92 -24.06
C ILE A 46 12.39 -11.07 -22.66
N VAL A 47 11.42 -11.96 -22.49
CA VAL A 47 10.86 -12.30 -21.17
C VAL A 47 11.82 -13.25 -20.46
N LEU A 48 12.37 -12.82 -19.33
CA LEU A 48 13.22 -13.65 -18.46
C LEU A 48 12.38 -14.40 -17.43
N HIS A 49 11.34 -13.75 -16.93
CA HIS A 49 10.37 -14.32 -16.00
C HIS A 49 8.99 -13.75 -16.31
N ALA A 50 8.03 -14.62 -16.61
CA ALA A 50 6.65 -14.20 -16.87
C ALA A 50 5.89 -14.13 -15.54
N ALA A 51 4.93 -13.21 -15.43
CA ALA A 51 3.97 -13.23 -14.34
C ALA A 51 3.10 -14.50 -14.47
N GLU A 52 3.31 -15.47 -13.59
CA GLU A 52 2.46 -16.66 -13.49
C GLU A 52 1.42 -16.43 -12.40
N GLY A 53 0.15 -16.69 -12.70
CA GLY A 53 -0.92 -16.59 -11.72
C GLY A 53 -0.63 -17.46 -10.49
N THR A 54 -0.94 -16.95 -9.30
CA THR A 54 -0.84 -17.72 -8.06
C THR A 54 -2.18 -18.40 -7.78
N ASP A 55 -2.16 -19.62 -7.24
CA ASP A 55 -3.37 -20.32 -6.74
C ASP A 55 -3.95 -19.66 -5.47
N SER A 56 -3.52 -18.45 -5.12
CA SER A 56 -3.90 -17.79 -3.88
C SER A 56 -5.17 -16.94 -4.06
N GLU A 57 -6.21 -17.21 -3.28
CA GLU A 57 -7.44 -16.41 -3.23
C GLU A 57 -7.30 -15.11 -2.41
N LEU A 58 -6.09 -14.54 -2.35
CA LEU A 58 -5.80 -13.34 -1.56
C LEU A 58 -6.30 -12.10 -2.31
N PRO A 59 -7.29 -11.36 -1.77
CA PRO A 59 -7.80 -10.17 -2.43
C PRO A 59 -6.79 -9.02 -2.30
N PRO A 60 -6.55 -8.23 -3.35
CA PRO A 60 -5.74 -7.01 -3.23
C PRO A 60 -6.42 -6.02 -2.25
N PRO A 61 -5.66 -5.17 -1.55
CA PRO A 61 -6.25 -4.14 -0.69
C PRO A 61 -6.99 -3.08 -1.51
N GLU A 62 -7.92 -2.39 -0.87
CA GLU A 62 -8.54 -1.19 -1.44
C GLU A 62 -7.65 0.02 -1.20
N PHE A 63 -7.32 0.74 -2.28
CA PHE A 63 -6.62 2.02 -2.16
C PHE A 63 -7.61 3.19 -2.05
N HIS A 64 -7.40 4.04 -1.04
CA HIS A 64 -8.15 5.27 -0.85
C HIS A 64 -7.22 6.46 -0.65
N ARG A 65 -7.79 7.65 -0.80
CA ARG A 65 -7.12 8.92 -0.54
C ARG A 65 -8.04 9.82 0.25
N PHE A 66 -7.48 10.54 1.21
CA PHE A 66 -8.22 11.53 1.98
C PHE A 66 -7.32 12.72 2.28
N ARG A 67 -7.94 13.84 2.66
CA ARG A 67 -7.22 15.02 3.14
C ARG A 67 -7.26 15.04 4.66
N ASN A 68 -6.10 15.17 5.27
CA ASN A 68 -5.97 15.32 6.71
C ASN A 68 -6.47 16.72 7.17
N ARG A 69 -6.43 16.98 8.48
CA ARG A 69 -6.86 18.25 9.08
C ARG A 69 -6.17 19.51 8.52
N ASP A 70 -4.97 19.34 7.98
CA ASP A 70 -4.14 20.41 7.41
C ASP A 70 -4.32 20.52 5.87
N GLY A 71 -5.25 19.75 5.29
CA GLY A 71 -5.55 19.76 3.86
C GLY A 71 -4.57 18.95 2.99
N VAL A 72 -3.66 18.19 3.59
CA VAL A 72 -2.66 17.36 2.90
C VAL A 72 -3.29 16.03 2.50
N GLU A 73 -3.14 15.63 1.24
CA GLU A 73 -3.63 14.34 0.75
C GLU A 73 -2.71 13.18 1.21
N LEU A 74 -3.29 12.22 1.93
CA LEU A 74 -2.67 10.99 2.40
C LEU A 74 -3.21 9.79 1.61
N HIS A 75 -2.37 8.77 1.43
CA HIS A 75 -2.71 7.54 0.70
C HIS A 75 -2.87 6.39 1.67
N THR A 76 -3.84 5.52 1.42
CA THR A 76 -4.17 4.41 2.33
C THR A 76 -4.37 3.10 1.59
N ALA A 77 -3.99 1.99 2.20
CA ALA A 77 -4.40 0.65 1.82
C ALA A 77 -5.31 0.04 2.89
N VAL A 78 -6.44 -0.53 2.49
CA VAL A 78 -7.43 -1.13 3.39
C VAL A 78 -7.66 -2.59 3.02
N TYR A 79 -7.37 -3.48 3.96
CA TYR A 79 -7.69 -4.90 3.86
C TYR A 79 -8.98 -5.14 4.62
N ARG A 80 -10.02 -5.59 3.92
CA ARG A 80 -11.32 -5.89 4.53
C ARG A 80 -11.47 -7.38 4.80
N PRO A 81 -12.11 -7.75 5.91
CA PRO A 81 -12.53 -9.13 6.10
C PRO A 81 -13.58 -9.49 5.05
N GLN A 82 -13.38 -10.61 4.35
CA GLN A 82 -14.36 -11.10 3.37
C GLN A 82 -15.67 -11.54 4.06
N ASN A 83 -15.56 -12.07 5.29
CA ASN A 83 -16.68 -12.51 6.12
C ASN A 83 -16.53 -11.90 7.52
N PRO A 84 -16.92 -10.62 7.73
CA PRO A 84 -16.81 -9.99 9.04
C PRO A 84 -17.68 -10.74 10.07
N PRO A 85 -17.14 -11.13 11.23
CA PRO A 85 -17.96 -11.68 12.29
C PRO A 85 -18.96 -10.62 12.76
N PRO A 86 -20.19 -11.00 13.15
CA PRO A 86 -21.09 -10.06 13.81
C PRO A 86 -20.41 -9.53 15.07
N LEU A 87 -20.31 -8.21 15.22
CA LEU A 87 -19.87 -7.63 16.48
C LEU A 87 -20.84 -8.08 17.56
N LYS A 88 -20.32 -8.82 18.54
CA LYS A 88 -21.02 -8.96 19.80
C LYS A 88 -20.98 -7.60 20.47
N GLU A 89 -22.15 -7.01 20.73
CA GLU A 89 -22.29 -5.90 21.66
C GLU A 89 -21.43 -6.21 22.91
N GLY A 90 -20.41 -5.39 23.17
CA GLY A 90 -19.61 -5.49 24.39
C GLY A 90 -18.25 -6.21 24.30
N ARG A 91 -17.71 -6.55 23.13
CA ARG A 91 -16.26 -6.90 23.01
C ARG A 91 -15.50 -5.88 22.16
N VAL A 92 -15.29 -4.70 22.73
CA VAL A 92 -14.26 -3.76 22.28
C VAL A 92 -13.17 -3.74 23.34
N GLY A 93 -12.08 -4.48 23.08
CA GLY A 93 -10.86 -4.39 23.86
C GLY A 93 -10.09 -3.13 23.47
N ALA A 94 -10.55 -1.97 23.94
CA ALA A 94 -9.78 -0.75 24.20
C ALA A 94 -10.76 0.42 24.41
N ALA A 95 -10.66 1.07 25.56
CA ALA A 95 -11.42 2.23 26.04
C ALA A 95 -12.89 1.97 26.44
N ASN A 96 -13.22 2.39 27.66
CA ASN A 96 -14.46 2.17 28.40
C ASN A 96 -15.74 2.81 27.81
N ASN A 97 -15.77 3.16 26.52
CA ASN A 97 -16.96 3.70 25.86
C ASN A 97 -16.76 3.72 24.32
N PRO A 98 -16.94 2.60 23.60
CA PRO A 98 -16.94 2.66 22.14
C PRO A 98 -18.10 3.56 21.69
N PRO A 99 -17.90 4.50 20.74
CA PRO A 99 -18.99 5.28 20.20
C PRO A 99 -20.03 4.32 19.58
N PRO A 100 -21.35 4.59 19.73
CA PRO A 100 -22.36 3.76 19.12
C PRO A 100 -22.12 3.73 17.62
N LEU A 101 -21.90 2.52 17.09
CA LEU A 101 -21.97 2.29 15.66
C LEU A 101 -23.42 2.61 15.26
N GLY A 102 -23.61 3.60 14.39
CA GLY A 102 -24.94 3.99 13.93
C GLY A 102 -25.75 2.76 13.49
N GLU A 103 -27.06 2.77 13.76
CA GLU A 103 -27.97 1.64 13.58
C GLU A 103 -27.73 0.90 12.25
N GLY A 104 -27.49 -0.42 12.32
CA GLY A 104 -27.24 -1.27 11.16
C GLY A 104 -25.77 -1.46 10.77
N ARG A 105 -24.80 -0.82 11.45
CA ARG A 105 -23.37 -1.05 11.17
C ARG A 105 -22.81 -2.20 12.00
N VAL A 106 -22.65 -3.36 11.36
CA VAL A 106 -21.72 -4.40 11.81
C VAL A 106 -20.30 -3.84 11.61
N GLY A 107 -19.73 -3.20 12.62
CA GLY A 107 -18.34 -2.74 12.55
C GLY A 107 -17.37 -3.93 12.54
N ALA A 108 -16.12 -3.72 12.13
CA ALA A 108 -15.05 -4.69 12.35
C ALA A 108 -13.94 -3.97 13.13
N PRO A 109 -13.26 -4.62 14.09
CA PRO A 109 -12.13 -4.01 14.77
C PRO A 109 -11.06 -3.62 13.75
N VAL A 110 -10.54 -2.40 13.87
CA VAL A 110 -9.51 -1.87 12.97
C VAL A 110 -8.14 -2.05 13.62
N ILE A 111 -7.19 -2.60 12.86
CA ILE A 111 -5.77 -2.62 13.18
C ILE A 111 -5.07 -1.61 12.28
N VAL A 112 -4.45 -0.60 12.89
CA VAL A 112 -3.57 0.32 12.19
C VAL A 112 -2.19 -0.33 12.09
N SER A 113 -1.80 -0.73 10.88
CA SER A 113 -0.47 -1.23 10.56
C SER A 113 0.38 -0.06 10.10
N VAL A 114 1.34 0.36 10.92
CA VAL A 114 2.08 1.61 10.72
C VAL A 114 3.59 1.39 10.71
N TYR A 115 4.25 1.99 9.73
CA TYR A 115 5.68 2.33 9.79
C TYR A 115 5.83 3.83 10.10
N GLY A 116 5.33 4.69 9.22
CA GLY A 116 5.15 6.12 9.44
C GLY A 116 6.41 6.99 9.50
N GLY A 117 7.61 6.41 9.44
CA GLY A 117 8.88 7.12 9.45
C GLY A 117 9.39 7.56 8.06
N PRO A 118 10.55 8.25 8.01
CA PRO A 118 11.18 8.68 6.76
C PRO A 118 11.73 7.51 5.95
N SER A 119 12.09 7.81 4.70
CA SER A 119 12.74 6.85 3.79
C SER A 119 11.92 5.60 3.41
N ALA A 120 10.66 5.48 3.82
CA ALA A 120 9.77 4.39 3.43
C ALA A 120 8.41 4.90 2.91
N GLN A 121 7.79 4.08 2.05
CA GLN A 121 6.42 4.23 1.58
C GLN A 121 5.78 2.84 1.70
N MET A 122 4.63 2.74 2.38
CA MET A 122 3.93 1.46 2.51
C MET A 122 2.81 1.30 1.49
N VAL A 123 2.16 2.39 1.08
CA VAL A 123 1.01 2.31 0.18
C VAL A 123 1.48 2.51 -1.25
N SER A 124 1.55 1.41 -2.00
CA SER A 124 1.95 1.42 -3.42
C SER A 124 1.23 0.33 -4.21
N ASP A 125 1.06 0.54 -5.51
CA ASP A 125 0.48 -0.47 -6.40
C ASP A 125 1.52 -1.53 -6.76
N SER A 126 1.83 -2.40 -5.81
CA SER A 126 2.83 -3.46 -5.92
C SER A 126 2.27 -4.78 -5.41
N TRP A 127 2.77 -5.89 -5.93
CA TRP A 127 2.32 -7.23 -5.55
C TRP A 127 2.51 -7.51 -4.07
N VAL A 128 3.55 -6.92 -3.46
CA VAL A 128 3.84 -7.04 -2.02
C VAL A 128 2.65 -6.62 -1.14
N GLU A 129 1.82 -5.67 -1.59
CA GLU A 129 0.62 -5.29 -0.85
C GLU A 129 -0.44 -6.41 -0.89
N SER A 130 -0.61 -7.09 -2.02
CA SER A 130 -1.54 -8.22 -2.13
C SER A 130 -1.08 -9.45 -1.36
N VAL A 131 0.24 -9.68 -1.28
CA VAL A 131 0.83 -10.79 -0.53
C VAL A 131 1.39 -10.38 0.84
N ASP A 132 0.89 -9.30 1.44
CA ASP A 132 1.12 -9.00 2.85
C ASP A 132 0.37 -10.04 3.71
N LEU A 133 1.00 -11.20 3.91
CA LEU A 133 0.39 -12.34 4.58
C LEU A 133 -0.07 -12.02 6.00
N ARG A 134 0.55 -11.03 6.65
CA ARG A 134 0.11 -10.59 7.99
C ARG A 134 -1.20 -9.82 7.90
N ALA A 135 -1.29 -8.84 6.99
CA ALA A 135 -2.53 -8.09 6.78
C ALA A 135 -3.66 -9.02 6.30
N GLN A 136 -3.36 -9.93 5.37
CA GLN A 136 -4.30 -10.92 4.85
C GLN A 136 -4.81 -11.86 5.94
N MET A 137 -3.91 -12.40 6.77
CA MET A 137 -4.30 -13.27 7.89
C MET A 137 -5.21 -12.53 8.87
N LEU A 138 -4.89 -11.28 9.24
CA LEU A 138 -5.72 -10.47 10.13
C LEU A 138 -7.11 -10.20 9.52
N ALA A 139 -7.17 -9.89 8.22
CA ALA A 139 -8.42 -9.71 7.50
C ALA A 139 -9.27 -10.99 7.50
N GLN A 140 -8.66 -12.15 7.25
CA GLN A 140 -9.35 -13.45 7.34
C GLN A 140 -9.90 -13.74 8.74
N HIS A 141 -9.30 -13.17 9.79
CA HIS A 141 -9.76 -13.29 11.18
C HIS A 141 -10.77 -12.20 11.60
N GLY A 142 -11.30 -11.43 10.64
CA GLY A 142 -12.38 -10.48 10.90
C GLY A 142 -11.93 -9.07 11.26
N PHE A 143 -10.64 -8.74 11.14
CA PHE A 143 -10.14 -7.38 11.36
C PHE A 143 -10.12 -6.59 10.06
N VAL A 144 -10.35 -5.28 10.14
CA VAL A 144 -9.93 -4.37 9.06
C VAL A 144 -8.49 -4.00 9.33
N VAL A 145 -7.61 -4.13 8.34
CA VAL A 145 -6.22 -3.64 8.46
C VAL A 145 -6.08 -2.37 7.62
N LEU A 146 -5.64 -1.30 8.26
CA LEU A 146 -5.44 0.01 7.65
C LEU A 146 -3.94 0.34 7.64
N LYS A 147 -3.42 0.70 6.48
CA LYS A 147 -2.11 1.36 6.31
C LYS A 147 -2.34 2.79 5.83
N VAL A 148 -1.59 3.74 6.38
CA VAL A 148 -1.61 5.15 5.95
C VAL A 148 -0.18 5.63 5.78
N ASP A 149 0.13 6.17 4.61
CA ASP A 149 1.36 6.93 4.38
C ASP A 149 1.16 8.38 4.86
N ASN A 150 1.45 8.63 6.14
CA ASN A 150 1.43 9.95 6.75
C ASN A 150 2.56 10.86 6.22
N ARG A 151 2.47 12.17 6.52
CA ARG A 151 3.57 13.11 6.30
C ARG A 151 4.83 12.62 7.00
N GLY A 152 5.97 12.74 6.33
CA GLY A 152 7.22 12.08 6.70
C GLY A 152 7.57 10.90 5.81
N SER A 153 6.59 10.21 5.20
CA SER A 153 6.87 9.10 4.27
C SER A 153 7.47 9.57 2.93
N SER A 154 8.10 8.63 2.23
CA SER A 154 8.88 8.86 1.00
C SER A 154 8.04 9.01 -0.26
N ARG A 155 8.73 9.31 -1.38
CA ARG A 155 8.17 9.33 -2.75
C ARG A 155 7.05 10.37 -2.96
N ARG A 156 7.00 11.38 -2.09
CA ARG A 156 6.05 12.52 -2.15
C ARG A 156 6.74 13.90 -2.15
N GLY A 157 8.08 13.91 -2.24
CA GLY A 157 8.91 15.11 -2.28
C GLY A 157 9.27 15.66 -0.90
N LEU A 158 10.31 16.50 -0.84
CA LEU A 158 10.89 16.99 0.41
C LEU A 158 9.86 17.73 1.29
N ALA A 159 8.94 18.50 0.70
CA ALA A 159 7.92 19.22 1.46
C ALA A 159 6.96 18.29 2.20
N PHE A 160 6.78 17.06 1.72
CA PHE A 160 5.95 16.05 2.37
C PHE A 160 6.74 15.25 3.43
N GLU A 161 8.05 15.04 3.23
CA GLU A 161 8.93 14.30 4.16
C GLU A 161 9.46 15.18 5.31
N ALA A 162 9.71 16.46 5.07
CA ALA A 162 10.30 17.39 6.04
C ALA A 162 9.48 17.70 7.33
N PRO A 163 8.14 17.54 7.41
CA PRO A 163 7.39 17.90 8.62
C PRO A 163 7.83 17.19 9.91
N ILE A 164 8.48 16.03 9.79
CA ILE A 164 8.99 15.26 10.94
C ILE A 164 10.43 15.62 11.31
N ALA A 165 11.10 16.47 10.54
CA ALA A 165 12.48 16.88 10.81
C ALA A 165 12.56 17.68 12.12
N GLY A 166 13.25 17.11 13.11
CA GLY A 166 13.32 17.69 14.47
C GLY A 166 12.00 17.61 15.26
N ASN A 167 10.99 16.91 14.74
CA ASN A 167 9.66 16.76 15.35
C ASN A 167 9.06 15.36 15.13
N MET A 168 9.90 14.31 15.18
CA MET A 168 9.45 12.93 15.02
C MET A 168 8.55 12.50 16.18
N GLY A 169 7.45 11.81 15.85
CA GLY A 169 6.49 11.24 16.80
C GLY A 169 5.25 12.10 17.09
N ASP A 170 5.09 13.25 16.45
CA ASP A 170 3.93 14.14 16.62
C ASP A 170 3.06 14.18 15.37
N VAL A 171 3.62 14.66 14.26
CA VAL A 171 2.90 14.84 12.99
C VAL A 171 2.39 13.49 12.47
N GLU A 172 3.22 12.45 12.57
CA GLU A 172 2.93 11.10 12.13
C GLU A 172 1.70 10.55 12.84
N VAL A 173 1.65 10.67 14.17
CA VAL A 173 0.55 10.14 14.98
C VAL A 173 -0.75 10.90 14.70
N ARG A 174 -0.67 12.21 14.51
CA ARG A 174 -1.85 13.04 14.17
C ARG A 174 -2.47 12.62 12.84
N ASP A 175 -1.63 12.37 11.83
CA ASP A 175 -2.07 11.92 10.52
C ASP A 175 -2.70 10.51 10.54
N GLN A 176 -2.26 9.63 11.45
CA GLN A 176 -2.87 8.29 11.63
C GLN A 176 -4.25 8.34 12.31
N VAL A 177 -4.57 9.44 13.00
CA VAL A 177 -5.85 9.64 13.71
C VAL A 177 -6.92 10.29 12.82
N ASP A 178 -6.50 11.08 11.82
CA ASP A 178 -7.39 11.75 10.85
C ASP A 178 -8.10 10.75 9.92
#